data_AF-A0A485LKC2-F1
#
_entry.id   AF-A0A485LKC2-F1
#
_cell.length_a   1.000
_cell.length_b   1.000
_cell.length_c   1.000
_cell.angle_alpha   90.00
_cell.angle_beta   90.00
_cell.angle_gamma   90.00
#
_symmetry.space_group_name_H-M   'P 1'
#
loop_
_entity.id
_entity.type
_entity.pdbx_description
1 polymer ?
#
loop_
_entity_poly.entity_id
_entity_poly.type
_entity_poly.pdbx_seq_one_letter_code
_entity_poly.pdbx_strand_id
1 'polypeptide(L)'
;MSQSPAMNSGAHHTNTHYNAPPPLTAADYSLETHNPSANDLPMAMASLNINTYPAPAPGAVATPQNNATPRTNTPAAATPTGVSYVAAYNDGRSSFSKSSFSSTISSARSWITVPCQNPSAAPCHRSLHVCAVHKDSMYVFGGYDGSNRVNDFFEYNFKRKVWAQVLAIGIPPTPRDRHVAVVYKDSFYVFAGFDGSSRVNDFIEFNFTTQKWSPVVVASGMPPSPRHSHAAVVYDKSMFVFGGYDGSYRNDFYEFNFDNCVWSQVAATGRFPRPRYRASLVTHKTTCILFGGHDGSRHLNDVHVFNFILRSWSMLLVEGPAPIPRDSHVAVTHGTSMYIFGGSTGSAMNDFHELNLESNVWQPMAFNGPPPGQRFCHVGCVYDDSLAVFGGYDGSARLNDFKEFRFGEEVELDIPPPCLVTDLREMVNSNVMSDITFVVEGLPIYAHKILCLRCSYFKAMLTSEMLESRAREVVISDVRRSIFLAFLEYLYTDQVTVDVETAMELFVTADRYGVDRLKKICESKMLSSLCIENAASILHAADLHSATILRDRCIAFMLNNFDAVTKTNAFEEMGRINVDLVFELLKRR
;
A
#
# COMPACT_ATOMS: atom_id res chain seq x y z
N MET A 1 -66.17 33.47 -3.01
CA MET A 1 -66.79 32.49 -2.08
C MET A 1 -67.20 31.27 -2.89
N SER A 2 -67.17 30.10 -2.24
CA SER A 2 -67.54 28.73 -2.68
C SER A 2 -66.60 27.91 -3.59
N GLN A 3 -65.78 27.10 -2.89
CA GLN A 3 -65.56 25.65 -3.00
C GLN A 3 -64.95 24.99 -4.25
N SER A 4 -63.93 24.18 -3.95
CA SER A 4 -63.25 23.15 -4.75
C SER A 4 -64.17 22.03 -5.27
N PRO A 5 -63.71 21.20 -6.22
CA PRO A 5 -63.35 19.82 -5.81
C PRO A 5 -62.12 19.22 -6.51
N ALA A 6 -61.60 18.16 -5.90
CA ALA A 6 -60.52 17.30 -6.39
C ALA A 6 -61.01 16.30 -7.46
N MET A 7 -60.11 15.85 -8.35
CA MET A 7 -60.25 14.56 -9.06
C MET A 7 -58.89 13.95 -9.45
N ASN A 8 -58.91 12.62 -9.47
CA ASN A 8 -57.84 11.65 -9.59
C ASN A 8 -57.88 11.00 -10.99
N SER A 9 -56.74 10.70 -11.62
CA SER A 9 -56.53 9.65 -12.65
C SER A 9 -55.03 9.66 -13.00
N GLY A 10 -54.28 8.55 -13.11
CA GLY A 10 -54.58 7.23 -13.62
C GLY A 10 -53.83 7.06 -14.96
N ALA A 11 -52.56 6.65 -14.92
CA ALA A 11 -51.73 6.51 -16.13
C ALA A 11 -51.32 5.03 -16.36
N HIS A 12 -51.69 4.52 -17.53
CA HIS A 12 -51.41 3.19 -18.04
C HIS A 12 -49.93 3.01 -18.44
N HIS A 13 -49.34 1.89 -18.01
CA HIS A 13 -48.08 1.37 -18.52
C HIS A 13 -48.26 0.76 -19.92
N THR A 14 -47.41 1.17 -20.87
CA THR A 14 -47.10 0.38 -22.07
C THR A 14 -45.60 0.07 -22.07
N ASN A 15 -45.30 -1.22 -22.25
CA ASN A 15 -43.99 -1.82 -22.08
C ASN A 15 -43.37 -2.03 -23.47
N THR A 16 -42.28 -1.34 -23.80
CA THR A 16 -41.48 -1.59 -25.00
C THR A 16 -40.07 -2.01 -24.60
N HIS A 17 -39.80 -3.31 -24.73
CA HIS A 17 -38.46 -3.88 -24.60
C HIS A 17 -37.56 -3.35 -25.72
N TYR A 18 -36.63 -2.45 -25.38
CA TYR A 18 -35.44 -2.20 -26.18
C TYR A 18 -34.41 -3.29 -25.86
N ASN A 19 -34.17 -4.19 -26.83
CA ASN A 19 -33.01 -5.07 -26.80
C ASN A 19 -31.74 -4.22 -26.93
N ALA A 20 -30.91 -4.21 -25.90
CA ALA A 20 -29.58 -3.61 -25.95
C ALA A 20 -28.68 -4.41 -26.92
N PRO A 21 -27.85 -3.74 -27.76
CA PRO A 21 -26.87 -4.44 -28.58
C PRO A 21 -25.79 -5.09 -27.68
N PRO A 22 -25.16 -6.19 -28.13
CA PRO A 22 -24.12 -6.87 -27.36
C PRO A 22 -22.87 -5.99 -27.16
N PRO A 23 -22.07 -6.26 -26.11
CA PRO A 23 -20.87 -5.49 -25.80
C PRO A 23 -19.79 -5.63 -26.88
N LEU A 24 -19.13 -4.51 -27.20
CA LEU A 24 -18.03 -4.42 -28.16
C LEU A 24 -16.81 -5.24 -27.72
N THR A 25 -16.23 -5.98 -28.68
CA THR A 25 -15.07 -6.86 -28.55
C THR A 25 -13.75 -6.11 -28.71
N ALA A 26 -12.60 -6.74 -28.40
CA ALA A 26 -11.27 -6.18 -28.66
C ALA A 26 -11.02 -5.83 -30.16
N ALA A 27 -11.71 -6.52 -31.08
CA ALA A 27 -11.67 -6.22 -32.50
C ALA A 27 -12.39 -4.91 -32.85
N ASP A 28 -13.48 -4.58 -32.14
CA ASP A 28 -14.23 -3.33 -32.35
C ASP A 28 -13.43 -2.09 -31.92
N TYR A 29 -12.52 -2.24 -30.95
CA TYR A 29 -11.54 -1.20 -30.60
C TYR A 29 -10.40 -1.04 -31.62
N SER A 30 -10.24 -2.01 -32.53
CA SER A 30 -9.20 -2.07 -33.55
C SER A 30 -9.70 -1.69 -34.96
N LEU A 31 -11.04 -1.65 -35.17
CA LEU A 31 -11.68 -1.58 -36.49
C LEU A 31 -12.67 -0.40 -36.66
N GLU A 32 -12.48 0.73 -36.00
CA GLU A 32 -13.24 1.96 -36.36
C GLU A 32 -12.74 2.54 -37.71
N THR A 33 -12.98 1.82 -38.80
CA THR A 33 -13.04 2.37 -40.17
C THR A 33 -14.48 2.81 -40.44
N HIS A 34 -14.85 4.01 -40.01
CA HIS A 34 -16.06 4.65 -40.53
C HIS A 34 -15.72 5.40 -41.82
N ASN A 35 -16.21 4.84 -42.92
CA ASN A 35 -16.25 5.44 -44.25
C ASN A 35 -17.18 6.68 -44.20
N PRO A 36 -16.71 7.92 -44.46
CA PRO A 36 -17.62 9.06 -44.56
C PRO A 36 -18.35 8.97 -45.89
N SER A 37 -19.66 8.83 -45.84
CA SER A 37 -20.54 9.08 -46.98
C SER A 37 -20.28 10.50 -47.51
N ALA A 38 -20.02 10.59 -48.81
CA ALA A 38 -19.92 11.85 -49.53
C ALA A 38 -21.22 12.66 -49.39
N ASN A 39 -21.13 13.78 -48.68
CA ASN A 39 -21.82 15.05 -48.91
C ASN A 39 -21.64 15.89 -47.64
N ASP A 40 -20.67 16.82 -47.68
CA ASP A 40 -20.68 18.15 -47.06
C ASP A 40 -19.25 18.67 -46.94
N LEU A 41 -18.82 19.40 -47.97
CA LEU A 41 -17.65 20.28 -47.94
C LEU A 41 -18.15 21.72 -47.98
N PRO A 42 -17.61 22.65 -47.16
CA PRO A 42 -17.51 24.04 -47.54
C PRO A 42 -16.15 24.33 -48.17
N MET A 43 -16.19 24.97 -49.34
CA MET A 43 -15.05 25.53 -50.07
C MET A 43 -14.25 26.54 -49.23
N ALA A 44 -12.92 26.49 -49.36
CA ALA A 44 -12.10 27.68 -49.61
C ALA A 44 -10.75 27.28 -50.23
N MET A 45 -10.43 27.94 -51.34
CA MET A 45 -9.27 27.70 -52.22
C MET A 45 -7.93 28.12 -51.60
N ALA A 46 -6.84 27.48 -52.02
CA ALA A 46 -5.89 28.09 -52.98
C ALA A 46 -4.76 27.12 -53.36
N SER A 47 -4.61 26.98 -54.67
CA SER A 47 -3.59 26.31 -55.47
C SER A 47 -2.13 26.61 -55.09
N LEU A 48 -1.25 25.60 -55.25
CA LEU A 48 -0.03 25.71 -56.07
C LEU A 48 0.56 24.32 -56.39
N ASN A 49 0.99 24.21 -57.66
CA ASN A 49 1.45 23.02 -58.36
C ASN A 49 2.74 22.38 -57.83
N ILE A 50 2.71 21.05 -57.77
CA ILE A 50 3.64 20.08 -58.38
C ILE A 50 5.06 20.60 -58.72
N ASN A 51 6.07 20.00 -58.07
CA ASN A 51 7.24 19.50 -58.77
C ASN A 51 7.80 18.23 -58.12
N THR A 52 7.73 17.16 -58.91
CA THR A 52 8.24 15.81 -58.73
C THR A 52 9.75 15.74 -58.93
N TYR A 53 10.47 14.94 -58.13
CA TYR A 53 11.65 14.18 -58.60
C TYR A 53 11.75 12.82 -57.88
N PRO A 54 12.23 11.76 -58.56
CA PRO A 54 12.04 10.37 -58.16
C PRO A 54 13.18 9.81 -57.29
N ALA A 55 12.86 8.82 -56.46
CA ALA A 55 13.82 7.96 -55.77
C ALA A 55 14.28 6.80 -56.67
N PRO A 56 15.56 6.37 -56.61
CA PRO A 56 16.02 5.17 -57.31
C PRO A 56 15.75 3.90 -56.50
N ALA A 57 15.41 2.82 -57.22
CA ALA A 57 15.14 1.48 -56.71
C ALA A 57 16.38 0.76 -56.16
N PRO A 58 16.24 -0.18 -55.20
CA PRO A 58 17.31 -1.10 -54.84
C PRO A 58 17.23 -2.40 -55.66
N GLY A 59 18.39 -2.80 -56.19
CA GLY A 59 18.61 -4.06 -56.89
C GLY A 59 18.64 -5.27 -55.94
N ALA A 60 18.11 -6.38 -56.43
CA ALA A 60 18.10 -7.68 -55.80
C ALA A 60 19.40 -8.45 -56.09
N VAL A 61 20.01 -9.10 -55.08
CA VAL A 61 20.92 -10.23 -55.29
C VAL A 61 20.84 -11.25 -54.15
N ALA A 62 20.48 -12.47 -54.57
CA ALA A 62 20.87 -13.83 -54.17
C ALA A 62 20.68 -14.37 -52.73
N THR A 63 19.88 -15.42 -52.70
CA THR A 63 19.94 -16.58 -51.79
C THR A 63 21.28 -17.35 -51.91
N PRO A 64 21.58 -18.21 -50.93
CA PRO A 64 21.62 -19.62 -51.29
C PRO A 64 20.91 -20.54 -50.28
N GLN A 65 20.16 -21.49 -50.83
CA GLN A 65 19.80 -22.75 -50.17
C GLN A 65 21.05 -23.64 -50.09
N ASN A 66 21.16 -24.43 -49.01
CA ASN A 66 21.39 -25.86 -49.21
C ASN A 66 20.93 -26.73 -48.03
N ASN A 67 20.29 -27.82 -48.44
CA ASN A 67 19.69 -28.91 -47.68
C ASN A 67 20.67 -29.69 -46.79
N ALA A 68 20.18 -30.23 -45.67
CA ALA A 68 20.28 -31.66 -45.37
C ALA A 68 19.29 -32.09 -44.26
N THR A 69 18.70 -33.25 -44.48
CA THR A 69 17.56 -33.91 -43.83
C THR A 69 17.93 -34.73 -42.58
N PRO A 70 16.94 -35.30 -41.84
CA PRO A 70 17.00 -35.49 -40.39
C PRO A 70 17.41 -36.92 -39.98
N ARG A 71 17.80 -37.09 -38.72
CA ARG A 71 17.76 -38.39 -38.04
C ARG A 71 17.18 -38.30 -36.63
N THR A 72 16.15 -39.10 -36.46
CA THR A 72 15.54 -39.59 -35.23
C THR A 72 16.57 -40.29 -34.33
N ASN A 73 16.39 -40.22 -33.02
CA ASN A 73 16.34 -41.37 -32.10
C ASN A 73 16.28 -40.92 -30.64
N THR A 74 15.16 -41.22 -29.98
CA THR A 74 15.11 -41.53 -28.54
C THR A 74 15.81 -42.89 -28.31
N PRO A 75 16.38 -43.15 -27.11
CA PRO A 75 15.59 -43.79 -26.05
C PRO A 75 15.95 -43.43 -24.58
N ALA A 76 14.89 -43.52 -23.77
CA ALA A 76 14.74 -44.06 -22.41
C ALA A 76 15.92 -44.14 -21.39
N ALA A 77 15.63 -43.55 -20.22
CA ALA A 77 15.67 -44.11 -18.85
C ALA A 77 16.85 -44.98 -18.37
N ALA A 78 17.49 -44.54 -17.28
CA ALA A 78 17.94 -45.42 -16.18
C ALA A 78 18.16 -44.61 -14.89
N THR A 79 17.45 -44.97 -13.83
CA THR A 79 17.84 -44.76 -12.42
C THR A 79 19.03 -45.65 -12.06
N PRO A 80 19.77 -45.29 -11.00
CA PRO A 80 20.05 -46.31 -10.00
C PRO A 80 19.87 -45.85 -8.55
N THR A 81 19.48 -46.85 -7.76
CA THR A 81 19.19 -46.91 -6.33
C THR A 81 20.43 -47.19 -5.46
N GLY A 82 20.39 -46.73 -4.20
CA GLY A 82 21.09 -47.31 -3.02
C GLY A 82 22.58 -46.93 -2.89
N VAL A 83 23.16 -46.64 -1.72
CA VAL A 83 23.09 -47.41 -0.45
C VAL A 83 23.39 -46.50 0.76
N SER A 84 22.73 -46.86 1.86
CA SER A 84 22.76 -46.35 3.24
C SER A 84 24.07 -46.57 4.02
N TYR A 85 24.35 -45.70 4.99
CA TYR A 85 24.98 -46.09 6.27
C TYR A 85 24.18 -45.51 7.45
N VAL A 86 23.78 -46.40 8.35
CA VAL A 86 23.15 -46.13 9.65
C VAL A 86 24.26 -46.14 10.70
N ALA A 87 24.27 -45.14 11.58
CA ALA A 87 24.84 -45.28 12.92
C ALA A 87 23.92 -44.54 13.90
N ALA A 88 23.32 -45.32 14.79
CA ALA A 88 22.43 -44.89 15.85
C ALA A 88 23.22 -44.36 17.05
N TYR A 89 22.73 -43.29 17.66
CA TYR A 89 22.86 -43.08 19.11
C TYR A 89 21.55 -42.47 19.61
N ASN A 90 20.87 -43.25 20.46
CA ASN A 90 19.76 -42.81 21.29
C ASN A 90 20.33 -42.04 22.49
N ASP A 91 19.78 -40.87 22.79
CA ASP A 91 19.56 -40.47 24.17
C ASP A 91 18.32 -39.59 24.27
N GLY A 92 17.42 -39.97 25.16
CA GLY A 92 16.11 -39.36 25.32
C GLY A 92 16.16 -38.10 26.18
N ARG A 93 15.34 -37.11 25.80
CA ARG A 93 14.69 -36.18 26.74
C ARG A 93 13.60 -35.36 26.05
N SER A 94 12.41 -35.43 26.67
CA SER A 94 11.32 -34.44 26.72
C SER A 94 10.86 -33.78 25.41
N SER A 95 9.61 -34.09 25.06
CA SER A 95 8.73 -33.37 24.16
C SER A 95 8.69 -31.86 24.44
N PHE A 96 9.32 -31.07 23.57
CA PHE A 96 8.95 -29.68 23.37
C PHE A 96 8.07 -29.60 22.12
N SER A 97 6.84 -29.12 22.30
CA SER A 97 5.96 -28.75 21.19
C SER A 97 6.69 -27.73 20.32
N LYS A 98 6.97 -28.08 19.07
CA LYS A 98 7.37 -27.11 18.07
C LYS A 98 6.23 -26.11 17.91
N SER A 99 6.39 -24.94 18.52
CA SER A 99 5.63 -23.75 18.12
C SER A 99 5.87 -23.57 16.63
N SER A 100 4.79 -23.53 15.86
CA SER A 100 4.80 -23.18 14.45
C SER A 100 5.57 -21.88 14.26
N PHE A 101 6.76 -21.96 13.66
CA PHE A 101 7.37 -20.80 13.04
C PHE A 101 6.40 -20.36 11.94
N SER A 102 5.68 -19.28 12.20
CA SER A 102 5.05 -18.50 11.15
C SER A 102 6.19 -17.97 10.29
N SER A 103 6.41 -18.60 9.13
CA SER A 103 7.26 -18.02 8.09
C SER A 103 6.67 -16.68 7.73
N THR A 104 7.29 -15.58 8.16
CA THR A 104 6.99 -14.26 7.64
C THR A 104 7.29 -14.32 6.14
N ILE A 105 6.25 -14.30 5.31
CA ILE A 105 6.39 -14.27 3.86
C ILE A 105 6.98 -12.90 3.55
N SER A 106 8.22 -12.87 3.07
CA SER A 106 8.85 -11.65 2.57
C SER A 106 7.91 -10.94 1.60
N SER A 107 7.60 -9.67 1.85
CA SER A 107 6.71 -8.86 1.00
C SER A 107 7.41 -8.33 -0.26
N ALA A 108 8.67 -8.74 -0.45
CA ALA A 108 9.50 -8.39 -1.58
C ALA A 108 8.93 -8.88 -2.91
N ARG A 109 9.04 -8.04 -3.95
CA ARG A 109 8.61 -8.37 -5.32
C ARG A 109 7.23 -9.01 -5.33
N SER A 110 6.27 -8.41 -4.62
CA SER A 110 4.94 -8.97 -4.44
C SER A 110 3.85 -8.05 -4.96
N TRP A 111 2.84 -8.65 -5.57
CA TRP A 111 1.58 -7.98 -5.84
C TRP A 111 0.68 -8.04 -4.62
N ILE A 112 0.14 -6.88 -4.24
CA ILE A 112 -0.89 -6.79 -3.21
C ILE A 112 -2.05 -5.92 -3.68
N THR A 113 -3.20 -6.06 -3.01
CA THR A 113 -4.28 -5.08 -3.15
C THR A 113 -3.89 -3.82 -2.39
N VAL A 114 -3.95 -2.67 -3.06
CA VAL A 114 -3.66 -1.39 -2.43
C VAL A 114 -4.63 -1.18 -1.26
N PRO A 115 -4.12 -0.97 -0.03
CA PRO A 115 -4.98 -0.76 1.13
C PRO A 115 -5.91 0.44 0.92
N CYS A 116 -7.21 0.29 1.13
CA CYS A 116 -8.15 1.40 0.98
C CYS A 116 -9.12 1.43 2.16
N GLN A 117 -9.18 2.56 2.86
CA GLN A 117 -10.07 2.76 4.00
C GLN A 117 -11.52 3.01 3.57
N ASN A 118 -11.73 3.51 2.34
CA ASN A 118 -13.05 3.88 1.81
C ASN A 118 -13.26 3.39 0.36
N PRO A 119 -13.28 2.07 0.11
CA PRO A 119 -13.35 1.51 -1.25
C PRO A 119 -14.59 1.94 -2.03
N SER A 120 -15.70 2.28 -1.37
CA SER A 120 -16.92 2.78 -2.03
C SER A 120 -16.76 4.18 -2.64
N ALA A 121 -15.73 4.94 -2.28
CA ALA A 121 -15.41 6.24 -2.85
C ALA A 121 -14.47 6.15 -4.06
N ALA A 122 -14.04 4.95 -4.44
CA ALA A 122 -13.17 4.75 -5.60
C ALA A 122 -13.90 5.14 -6.90
N PRO A 123 -13.15 5.54 -7.95
CA PRO A 123 -13.73 5.76 -9.26
C PRO A 123 -14.46 4.51 -9.76
N CYS A 124 -15.48 4.71 -10.60
CA CYS A 124 -16.18 3.59 -11.25
C CYS A 124 -15.23 2.71 -12.09
N HIS A 125 -15.68 1.50 -12.42
CA HIS A 125 -15.02 0.63 -13.39
C HIS A 125 -14.76 1.38 -14.70
N ARG A 126 -13.50 1.46 -15.12
CA ARG A 126 -13.13 2.27 -16.28
C ARG A 126 -11.86 1.78 -16.97
N SER A 127 -11.76 2.15 -18.24
CA SER A 127 -10.60 1.92 -19.10
C SER A 127 -10.29 3.18 -19.91
N LEU A 128 -9.13 3.23 -20.56
CA LEU A 128 -8.72 4.33 -21.45
C LEU A 128 -8.64 5.70 -20.76
N HIS A 129 -8.58 5.70 -19.43
CA HIS A 129 -8.33 6.83 -18.56
C HIS A 129 -6.82 7.10 -18.43
N VAL A 130 -6.49 8.16 -17.71
CA VAL A 130 -5.11 8.54 -17.40
C VAL A 130 -4.90 8.61 -15.90
N CYS A 131 -3.67 8.41 -15.46
CA CYS A 131 -3.25 8.78 -14.12
C CYS A 131 -1.91 9.52 -14.13
N ALA A 132 -1.68 10.31 -13.08
CA ALA A 132 -0.37 10.87 -12.79
C ALA A 132 -0.21 11.06 -11.28
N VAL A 133 1.03 11.03 -10.80
CA VAL A 133 1.37 11.22 -9.39
C VAL A 133 1.77 12.68 -9.16
N HIS A 134 1.25 13.28 -8.09
CA HIS A 134 1.75 14.54 -7.54
C HIS A 134 1.84 14.40 -6.03
N LYS A 135 3.05 14.65 -5.50
CA LYS A 135 3.37 14.44 -4.08
C LYS A 135 2.99 13.02 -3.62
N ASP A 136 2.14 12.92 -2.59
CA ASP A 136 1.75 11.65 -1.95
C ASP A 136 0.46 11.06 -2.53
N SER A 137 0.05 11.47 -3.73
CA SER A 137 -1.25 11.12 -4.30
C SER A 137 -1.18 10.74 -5.78
N MET A 138 -1.96 9.73 -6.16
CA MET A 138 -2.26 9.40 -7.55
C MET A 138 -3.57 10.09 -7.95
N TYR A 139 -3.56 10.79 -9.06
CA TYR A 139 -4.73 11.43 -9.64
C TYR A 139 -5.21 10.65 -10.86
N VAL A 140 -6.52 10.45 -10.99
CA VAL A 140 -7.17 9.72 -12.08
C VAL A 140 -8.21 10.61 -12.75
N PHE A 141 -8.17 10.70 -14.08
CA PHE A 141 -9.08 11.53 -14.85
C PHE A 141 -9.65 10.82 -16.09
N GLY A 142 -10.96 10.96 -16.26
CA GLY A 142 -11.68 10.54 -17.46
C GLY A 142 -11.72 9.04 -17.69
N GLY A 143 -11.84 8.64 -18.96
CA GLY A 143 -11.94 7.26 -19.42
C GLY A 143 -13.35 6.87 -19.88
N TYR A 144 -13.54 5.58 -20.09
CA TYR A 144 -14.79 4.97 -20.52
C TYR A 144 -15.25 3.91 -19.52
N ASP A 145 -16.45 4.06 -18.98
CA ASP A 145 -17.02 3.18 -17.95
C ASP A 145 -17.75 1.94 -18.51
N GLY A 146 -17.89 1.88 -19.84
CA GLY A 146 -18.63 0.84 -20.55
C GLY A 146 -19.95 1.30 -21.15
N SER A 147 -20.44 2.47 -20.73
CA SER A 147 -21.60 3.15 -21.32
C SER A 147 -21.21 4.56 -21.77
N ASN A 148 -20.56 5.32 -20.90
CA ASN A 148 -20.27 6.73 -21.06
C ASN A 148 -18.77 7.01 -20.96
N ARG A 149 -18.35 8.07 -21.65
CA ARG A 149 -17.09 8.72 -21.32
C ARG A 149 -17.32 9.55 -20.06
N VAL A 150 -16.31 9.64 -19.22
CA VAL A 150 -16.38 10.38 -17.95
C VAL A 150 -15.33 11.50 -17.94
N ASN A 151 -15.50 12.50 -17.08
CA ASN A 151 -14.54 13.58 -16.79
C ASN A 151 -14.48 13.90 -15.29
N ASP A 152 -14.89 12.95 -14.46
CA ASP A 152 -14.66 13.01 -13.04
C ASP A 152 -13.15 12.95 -12.74
N PHE A 153 -12.75 13.67 -11.69
CA PHE A 153 -11.36 13.79 -11.27
C PHE A 153 -11.22 13.24 -9.86
N PHE A 154 -10.37 12.24 -9.69
CA PHE A 154 -10.21 11.53 -8.42
C PHE A 154 -8.77 11.58 -7.95
N GLU A 155 -8.61 11.59 -6.63
CA GLU A 155 -7.35 11.48 -5.93
C GLU A 155 -7.39 10.22 -5.06
N TYR A 156 -6.34 9.41 -5.14
CA TYR A 156 -6.00 8.46 -4.11
C TYR A 156 -4.76 8.94 -3.36
N ASN A 157 -4.88 9.17 -2.06
CA ASN A 157 -3.75 9.55 -1.22
C ASN A 157 -3.09 8.30 -0.63
N PHE A 158 -1.82 8.05 -0.99
CA PHE A 158 -1.10 6.84 -0.58
C PHE A 158 -0.85 6.76 0.94
N LYS A 159 -0.63 7.91 1.60
CA LYS A 159 -0.40 7.96 3.05
C LYS A 159 -1.68 7.71 3.85
N ARG A 160 -2.77 8.39 3.47
CA ARG A 160 -4.07 8.30 4.14
C ARG A 160 -4.87 7.08 3.70
N LYS A 161 -4.50 6.45 2.58
CA LYS A 161 -5.14 5.26 2.02
C LYS A 161 -6.62 5.47 1.70
N VAL A 162 -6.95 6.63 1.14
CA VAL A 162 -8.33 7.02 0.82
C VAL A 162 -8.45 7.53 -0.60
N TRP A 163 -9.57 7.18 -1.24
CA TRP A 163 -10.04 7.83 -2.45
C TRP A 163 -10.90 9.05 -2.11
N ALA A 164 -10.80 10.09 -2.93
CA ALA A 164 -11.70 11.24 -2.90
C ALA A 164 -11.90 11.78 -4.32
N GLN A 165 -13.13 12.21 -4.62
CA GLN A 165 -13.35 13.02 -5.82
C GLN A 165 -12.81 14.43 -5.55
N VAL A 166 -11.97 14.92 -6.45
CA VAL A 166 -11.41 16.26 -6.39
C VAL A 166 -12.48 17.25 -6.84
N LEU A 167 -12.91 18.10 -5.91
CA LEU A 167 -13.79 19.22 -6.22
C LEU A 167 -12.96 20.38 -6.70
N ALA A 168 -13.22 20.83 -7.92
CA ALA A 168 -12.45 21.85 -8.61
C ALA A 168 -13.37 22.95 -9.15
N ILE A 169 -12.89 24.19 -9.15
CA ILE A 169 -13.56 25.29 -9.86
C ILE A 169 -13.08 25.35 -11.31
N GLY A 170 -13.78 26.11 -12.16
CA GLY A 170 -13.49 26.22 -13.59
C GLY A 170 -14.14 25.12 -14.41
N ILE A 171 -13.75 25.02 -15.69
CA ILE A 171 -14.35 24.09 -16.65
C ILE A 171 -13.35 22.96 -16.90
N PRO A 172 -13.63 21.72 -16.43
CA PRO A 172 -12.77 20.59 -16.74
C PRO A 172 -12.87 20.22 -18.23
N PRO A 173 -11.95 19.38 -18.73
CA PRO A 173 -12.10 18.79 -20.05
C PRO A 173 -13.47 18.09 -20.21
N THR A 174 -13.99 18.09 -21.43
CA THR A 174 -15.20 17.32 -21.78
C THR A 174 -15.00 15.83 -21.44
N PRO A 175 -16.07 15.07 -21.13
CA PRO A 175 -15.98 13.62 -20.94
C PRO A 175 -15.27 12.96 -22.10
N ARG A 176 -14.16 12.26 -21.82
CA ARG A 176 -13.27 11.75 -22.87
C ARG A 176 -12.49 10.53 -22.45
N ASP A 177 -12.02 9.80 -23.45
CA ASP A 177 -11.08 8.70 -23.31
C ASP A 177 -9.88 8.86 -24.26
N ARG A 178 -8.88 7.97 -24.13
CA ARG A 178 -7.72 7.89 -25.05
C ARG A 178 -6.91 9.20 -25.13
N HIS A 179 -7.00 10.04 -24.12
CA HIS A 179 -6.19 11.23 -23.91
C HIS A 179 -4.90 10.89 -23.15
N VAL A 180 -4.04 11.89 -22.97
CA VAL A 180 -2.87 11.81 -22.09
C VAL A 180 -3.01 12.83 -20.97
N ALA A 181 -2.39 12.54 -19.83
CA ALA A 181 -2.15 13.54 -18.81
C ALA A 181 -0.74 13.45 -18.27
N VAL A 182 -0.20 14.60 -17.86
CA VAL A 182 1.12 14.72 -17.25
C VAL A 182 1.07 15.72 -16.10
N VAL A 183 2.01 15.58 -15.15
CA VAL A 183 2.21 16.57 -14.08
C VAL A 183 3.51 17.30 -14.36
N TYR A 184 3.47 18.63 -14.27
CA TYR A 184 4.66 19.48 -14.24
C TYR A 184 4.48 20.55 -13.17
N LYS A 185 5.45 20.64 -12.25
CA LYS A 185 5.36 21.48 -11.04
C LYS A 185 4.04 21.22 -10.29
N ASP A 186 3.22 22.25 -10.08
CA ASP A 186 1.95 22.19 -9.35
C ASP A 186 0.72 22.22 -10.26
N SER A 187 0.82 21.66 -11.47
CA SER A 187 -0.32 21.51 -12.39
C SER A 187 -0.40 20.10 -12.99
N PHE A 188 -1.64 19.62 -13.16
CA PHE A 188 -2.02 18.42 -13.89
C PHE A 188 -2.58 18.81 -15.26
N TYR A 189 -1.88 18.44 -16.31
CA TYR A 189 -2.19 18.83 -17.69
C TYR A 189 -2.88 17.69 -18.42
N VAL A 190 -4.03 17.96 -19.07
CA VAL A 190 -4.76 17.03 -19.93
C VAL A 190 -4.69 17.53 -21.36
N PHE A 191 -4.29 16.66 -22.28
CA PHE A 191 -4.18 17.01 -23.70
C PHE A 191 -4.91 16.02 -24.60
N ALA A 192 -5.74 16.59 -25.49
CA ALA A 192 -6.40 15.88 -26.59
C ALA A 192 -7.31 14.72 -26.12
N GLY A 193 -7.57 13.74 -26.99
CA GLY A 193 -8.42 12.57 -26.72
C GLY A 193 -9.65 12.47 -27.63
N PHE A 194 -10.59 11.61 -27.26
CA PHE A 194 -11.87 11.45 -27.95
C PHE A 194 -13.03 11.71 -26.99
N ASP A 195 -13.86 12.71 -27.31
CA ASP A 195 -14.97 13.17 -26.44
C ASP A 195 -16.29 12.44 -26.68
N GLY A 196 -16.29 11.42 -27.55
CA GLY A 196 -17.48 10.69 -27.98
C GLY A 196 -18.04 11.17 -29.33
N SER A 197 -17.68 12.37 -29.78
CA SER A 197 -18.11 12.92 -31.09
C SER A 197 -16.91 13.14 -32.01
N SER A 198 -15.86 13.76 -31.49
CA SER A 198 -14.72 14.23 -32.25
C SER A 198 -13.40 13.90 -31.55
N ARG A 199 -12.33 13.89 -32.34
CA ARG A 199 -10.98 13.90 -31.78
C ARG A 199 -10.72 15.35 -31.41
N VAL A 200 -10.19 15.58 -30.22
CA VAL A 200 -9.93 16.93 -29.69
C VAL A 200 -8.43 17.14 -29.52
N ASN A 201 -7.99 18.40 -29.46
CA ASN A 201 -6.61 18.80 -29.12
C ASN A 201 -6.59 20.02 -28.18
N ASP A 202 -7.67 20.25 -27.44
CA ASP A 202 -7.67 21.20 -26.34
C ASP A 202 -6.61 20.80 -25.30
N PHE A 203 -6.02 21.82 -24.70
CA PHE A 203 -4.98 21.68 -23.69
C PHE A 203 -5.40 22.41 -22.44
N ILE A 204 -5.66 21.66 -21.38
CA ILE A 204 -6.30 22.16 -20.16
C ILE A 204 -5.48 21.72 -18.96
N GLU A 205 -5.24 22.63 -18.02
CA GLU A 205 -4.57 22.34 -16.76
C GLU A 205 -5.51 22.42 -15.56
N PHE A 206 -5.28 21.56 -14.58
CA PHE A 206 -5.74 21.71 -13.22
C PHE A 206 -4.56 22.15 -12.36
N ASN A 207 -4.65 23.33 -11.75
CA ASN A 207 -3.61 23.80 -10.84
C ASN A 207 -3.90 23.31 -9.42
N PHE A 208 -2.98 22.54 -8.83
CA PHE A 208 -3.15 21.91 -7.51
C PHE A 208 -3.26 22.94 -6.37
N THR A 209 -2.68 24.13 -6.53
CA THR A 209 -2.71 25.18 -5.50
C THR A 209 -4.04 25.93 -5.49
N THR A 210 -4.53 26.32 -6.66
CA THR A 210 -5.78 27.08 -6.80
C THR A 210 -7.02 26.20 -6.92
N GLN A 211 -6.83 24.89 -7.09
CA GLN A 211 -7.89 23.90 -7.33
C GLN A 211 -8.80 24.27 -8.51
N LYS A 212 -8.20 24.79 -9.58
CA LYS A 212 -8.91 25.34 -10.72
C LYS A 212 -8.50 24.66 -12.02
N TRP A 213 -9.49 24.31 -12.83
CA TRP A 213 -9.32 23.99 -14.24
C TRP A 213 -9.29 25.26 -15.09
N SER A 214 -8.31 25.36 -15.98
CA SER A 214 -8.19 26.44 -16.97
C SER A 214 -7.56 25.95 -18.27
N PRO A 215 -7.93 26.53 -19.42
CA PRO A 215 -7.18 26.32 -20.66
C PRO A 215 -5.72 26.75 -20.48
N VAL A 216 -4.79 25.93 -20.98
CA VAL A 216 -3.38 26.31 -21.02
C VAL A 216 -3.20 27.43 -22.02
N VAL A 217 -2.53 28.50 -21.61
CA VAL A 217 -2.16 29.59 -22.50
C VAL A 217 -1.06 29.09 -23.44
N VAL A 218 -1.32 29.13 -24.75
CA VAL A 218 -0.30 28.86 -25.78
C VAL A 218 0.15 30.20 -26.36
N ALA A 219 1.43 30.53 -26.16
CA ALA A 219 2.01 31.78 -26.64
C ALA A 219 2.24 31.75 -28.16
N SER A 220 2.72 30.62 -28.70
CA SER A 220 2.90 30.42 -30.14
C SER A 220 3.08 28.95 -30.50
N GLY A 221 3.19 28.68 -31.81
CA GLY A 221 3.35 27.33 -32.34
C GLY A 221 2.02 26.60 -32.55
N MET A 222 2.05 25.53 -33.31
CA MET A 222 0.89 24.71 -33.61
C MET A 222 0.94 23.41 -32.80
N PRO A 223 -0.10 23.09 -32.01
CA PRO A 223 -0.20 21.79 -31.38
C PRO A 223 -0.35 20.68 -32.45
N PRO A 224 -0.15 19.41 -32.07
CA PRO A 224 -0.54 18.28 -32.89
C PRO A 224 -2.00 18.38 -33.36
N SER A 225 -2.32 17.76 -34.50
CA SER A 225 -3.70 17.60 -34.97
C SER A 225 -4.60 16.93 -33.92
N PRO A 226 -5.91 17.20 -33.90
CA PRO A 226 -6.86 16.53 -33.02
C PRO A 226 -6.77 15.02 -33.13
N ARG A 227 -6.43 14.36 -32.02
CA ARG A 227 -6.06 12.94 -32.00
C ARG A 227 -6.33 12.28 -30.67
N HIS A 228 -6.26 10.96 -30.68
CA HIS A 228 -6.30 10.15 -29.48
C HIS A 228 -5.24 9.04 -29.53
N SER A 229 -5.08 8.30 -28.43
CA SER A 229 -4.19 7.15 -28.30
C SER A 229 -2.72 7.46 -28.62
N HIS A 230 -2.32 8.72 -28.49
CA HIS A 230 -0.93 9.18 -28.44
C HIS A 230 -0.32 8.90 -27.07
N ALA A 231 1.00 8.99 -26.99
CA ALA A 231 1.74 8.87 -25.74
C ALA A 231 2.40 10.21 -25.41
N ALA A 232 2.55 10.51 -24.12
CA ALA A 232 3.23 11.73 -23.68
C ALA A 232 4.08 11.50 -22.44
N VAL A 233 5.18 12.24 -22.34
CA VAL A 233 6.07 12.27 -21.17
C VAL A 233 6.54 13.68 -20.89
N VAL A 234 6.96 13.94 -19.66
CA VAL A 234 7.64 15.19 -19.29
C VAL A 234 9.11 14.91 -19.07
N TYR A 235 9.96 15.76 -19.64
CA TYR A 235 11.38 15.80 -19.36
C TYR A 235 11.82 17.25 -19.21
N ASP A 236 12.52 17.55 -18.12
CA ASP A 236 12.92 18.91 -17.74
C ASP A 236 11.70 19.86 -17.74
N LYS A 237 11.71 20.89 -18.58
CA LYS A 237 10.65 21.91 -18.70
C LYS A 237 9.71 21.70 -19.87
N SER A 238 9.61 20.48 -20.41
CA SER A 238 8.83 20.24 -21.63
C SER A 238 8.06 18.93 -21.62
N MET A 239 6.86 18.97 -22.20
CA MET A 239 6.05 17.81 -22.50
C MET A 239 6.32 17.37 -23.93
N PHE A 240 6.60 16.09 -24.13
CA PHE A 240 6.81 15.48 -25.43
C PHE A 240 5.64 14.58 -25.77
N VAL A 241 5.07 14.73 -26.97
CA VAL A 241 3.90 13.97 -27.45
C VAL A 241 4.28 13.22 -28.72
N PHE A 242 4.04 11.90 -28.74
CA PHE A 242 4.38 11.03 -29.86
C PHE A 242 3.15 10.28 -30.40
N GLY A 243 3.01 10.32 -31.73
CA GLY A 243 2.12 9.44 -32.49
C GLY A 243 0.63 9.63 -32.19
N GLY A 244 -0.10 8.51 -32.16
CA GLY A 244 -1.56 8.48 -32.01
C GLY A 244 -2.31 8.36 -33.33
N TYR A 245 -3.61 8.65 -33.29
CA TYR A 245 -4.51 8.52 -34.44
C TYR A 245 -5.41 9.75 -34.59
N ASP A 246 -5.39 10.35 -35.78
CA ASP A 246 -6.21 11.52 -36.14
C ASP A 246 -7.09 11.26 -37.39
N GLY A 247 -7.33 9.99 -37.71
CA GLY A 247 -7.80 9.54 -39.04
C GLY A 247 -6.67 8.89 -39.84
N SER A 248 -5.42 9.06 -39.42
CA SER A 248 -4.28 8.25 -39.84
C SER A 248 -3.38 7.93 -38.65
N TYR A 249 -2.68 6.80 -38.70
CA TYR A 249 -1.65 6.49 -37.70
C TYR A 249 -0.52 7.51 -37.85
N ARG A 250 -0.06 8.08 -36.74
CA ARG A 250 0.98 9.12 -36.71
C ARG A 250 2.26 8.64 -36.03
N ASN A 251 3.39 9.21 -36.44
CA ASN A 251 4.71 9.11 -35.79
C ASN A 251 5.38 10.49 -35.65
N ASP A 252 4.62 11.56 -35.81
CA ASP A 252 5.11 12.89 -35.51
C ASP A 252 5.42 13.01 -34.01
N PHE A 253 6.34 13.91 -33.70
CA PHE A 253 6.86 14.10 -32.37
C PHE A 253 6.88 15.59 -32.06
N TYR A 254 6.14 15.99 -31.03
CA TYR A 254 5.94 17.38 -30.65
C TYR A 254 6.47 17.64 -29.25
N GLU A 255 6.87 18.89 -29.01
CA GLU A 255 7.32 19.41 -27.73
C GLU A 255 6.48 20.64 -27.38
N PHE A 256 5.91 20.65 -26.18
CA PHE A 256 5.39 21.85 -25.55
C PHE A 256 6.33 22.27 -24.43
N ASN A 257 6.88 23.47 -24.52
CA ASN A 257 7.73 24.02 -23.47
C ASN A 257 6.88 24.82 -22.46
N PHE A 258 6.91 24.40 -21.20
CA PHE A 258 6.06 24.97 -20.15
C PHE A 258 6.48 26.37 -19.71
N ASP A 259 7.75 26.76 -19.92
CA ASP A 259 8.24 28.06 -19.44
C ASP A 259 7.90 29.19 -20.42
N ASN A 260 7.97 28.93 -21.74
CA ASN A 260 7.64 29.92 -22.77
C ASN A 260 6.28 29.69 -23.43
N CYS A 261 5.58 28.61 -23.06
CA CYS A 261 4.27 28.23 -23.57
C CYS A 261 4.20 28.02 -25.08
N VAL A 262 5.24 27.44 -25.68
CA VAL A 262 5.35 27.24 -27.14
C VAL A 262 5.24 25.77 -27.51
N TRP A 263 4.42 25.49 -28.53
CA TRP A 263 4.43 24.21 -29.24
C TRP A 263 5.45 24.22 -30.38
N SER A 264 6.17 23.11 -30.56
CA SER A 264 7.03 22.91 -31.72
C SER A 264 7.06 21.45 -32.13
N GLN A 265 7.22 21.19 -33.44
CA GLN A 265 7.55 19.85 -33.90
C GLN A 265 9.03 19.59 -33.61
N VAL A 266 9.34 18.47 -32.99
CA VAL A 266 10.71 18.10 -32.63
C VAL A 266 11.49 17.79 -33.91
N ALA A 267 12.46 18.64 -34.22
CA ALA A 267 13.46 18.39 -35.26
C ALA A 267 14.43 17.30 -34.79
N ALA A 268 14.00 16.04 -34.87
CA ALA A 268 14.81 14.89 -34.50
C ALA A 268 15.58 14.32 -35.69
N THR A 269 16.68 13.62 -35.40
CA THR A 269 17.46 12.85 -36.38
C THR A 269 17.43 11.35 -36.04
N GLY A 270 18.05 10.51 -36.87
CA GLY A 270 18.23 9.09 -36.58
C GLY A 270 17.09 8.18 -37.01
N ARG A 271 16.93 7.03 -36.33
CA ARG A 271 15.99 5.97 -36.72
C ARG A 271 14.62 6.19 -36.08
N PHE A 272 13.77 6.92 -36.78
CA PHE A 272 12.42 7.23 -36.33
C PHE A 272 11.55 5.97 -36.17
N PRO A 273 10.72 5.90 -35.11
CA PRO A 273 9.72 4.86 -34.98
C PRO A 273 8.65 5.01 -36.07
N ARG A 274 8.07 3.87 -36.46
CA ARG A 274 6.91 3.81 -37.36
C ARG A 274 5.65 4.45 -36.74
N PRO A 275 4.70 4.92 -37.57
CA PRO A 275 3.39 5.38 -37.12
C PRO A 275 2.71 4.34 -36.23
N ARG A 276 2.18 4.78 -35.09
CA ARG A 276 1.53 3.89 -34.13
C ARG A 276 0.65 4.64 -33.14
N TYR A 277 -0.34 3.94 -32.62
CA TYR A 277 -1.13 4.38 -31.47
C TYR A 277 -0.97 3.40 -30.30
N ARG A 278 -1.49 3.75 -29.12
CA ARG A 278 -1.55 2.87 -27.93
C ARG A 278 -0.20 2.25 -27.52
N ALA A 279 0.89 2.89 -27.93
CA ALA A 279 2.24 2.60 -27.46
C ALA A 279 2.46 3.27 -26.11
N SER A 280 3.44 2.80 -25.35
CA SER A 280 3.86 3.47 -24.12
C SER A 280 5.13 4.27 -24.36
N LEU A 281 5.20 5.44 -23.73
CA LEU A 281 6.37 6.32 -23.71
C LEU A 281 6.73 6.55 -22.24
N VAL A 282 7.96 6.28 -21.86
CA VAL A 282 8.47 6.43 -20.49
C VAL A 282 9.83 7.13 -20.49
N THR A 283 10.19 7.81 -19.41
CA THR A 283 11.48 8.51 -19.30
C THR A 283 12.47 7.72 -18.47
N HIS A 284 13.72 7.65 -18.92
CA HIS A 284 14.82 7.10 -18.13
C HIS A 284 16.04 7.98 -18.30
N LYS A 285 16.53 8.55 -17.20
CA LYS A 285 17.65 9.50 -17.19
C LYS A 285 17.41 10.62 -18.23
N THR A 286 18.28 10.76 -19.23
CA THR A 286 18.20 11.79 -20.28
C THR A 286 17.54 11.29 -21.57
N THR A 287 16.73 10.24 -21.49
CA THR A 287 16.10 9.61 -22.65
C THR A 287 14.62 9.34 -22.42
N CYS A 288 13.85 9.19 -23.49
CA CYS A 288 12.57 8.48 -23.43
C CYS A 288 12.61 7.21 -24.28
N ILE A 289 11.84 6.23 -23.83
CA ILE A 289 11.76 4.89 -24.38
C ILE A 289 10.33 4.69 -24.85
N LEU A 290 10.18 4.36 -26.13
CA LEU A 290 8.93 4.00 -26.79
C LEU A 290 8.90 2.49 -26.96
N PHE A 291 7.83 1.85 -26.51
CA PHE A 291 7.62 0.42 -26.66
C PHE A 291 6.21 0.08 -27.14
N GLY A 292 6.14 -0.90 -28.03
CA GLY A 292 4.91 -1.51 -28.50
C GLY A 292 3.98 -0.58 -29.28
N GLY A 293 2.68 -0.82 -29.16
CA GLY A 293 1.62 -0.16 -29.90
C GLY A 293 1.17 -0.94 -31.14
N HIS A 294 0.32 -0.31 -31.95
CA HIS A 294 -0.19 -0.88 -33.20
C HIS A 294 -0.02 0.13 -34.34
N ASP A 295 0.49 -0.32 -35.49
CA ASP A 295 0.76 0.53 -36.67
C ASP A 295 -0.38 0.59 -37.70
N GLY A 296 -1.50 -0.05 -37.38
CA GLY A 296 -2.66 -0.22 -38.26
C GLY A 296 -2.66 -1.53 -39.04
N SER A 297 -1.53 -2.24 -39.07
CA SER A 297 -1.43 -3.57 -39.64
C SER A 297 -1.14 -4.64 -38.60
N ARG A 298 -0.33 -4.32 -37.59
CA ARG A 298 0.13 -5.28 -36.58
C ARG A 298 0.46 -4.62 -35.26
N HIS A 299 0.40 -5.42 -34.20
CA HIS A 299 1.00 -5.10 -32.91
C HIS A 299 2.53 -5.08 -33.04
N LEU A 300 3.18 -4.28 -32.20
CA LEU A 300 4.62 -4.06 -32.19
C LEU A 300 5.23 -4.43 -30.82
N ASN A 301 6.53 -4.73 -30.79
CA ASN A 301 7.35 -4.88 -29.57
C ASN A 301 8.77 -4.33 -29.78
N ASP A 302 8.97 -3.47 -30.77
CA ASP A 302 10.24 -2.77 -30.97
C ASP A 302 10.46 -1.76 -29.84
N VAL A 303 11.72 -1.58 -29.45
CA VAL A 303 12.15 -0.60 -28.45
C VAL A 303 12.88 0.53 -29.17
N HIS A 304 12.34 1.73 -29.08
CA HIS A 304 12.97 2.94 -29.61
C HIS A 304 13.36 3.86 -28.47
N VAL A 305 14.53 4.49 -28.58
CA VAL A 305 15.06 5.42 -27.58
C VAL A 305 15.32 6.77 -28.23
N PHE A 306 14.71 7.81 -27.67
CA PHE A 306 15.02 9.19 -28.02
C PHE A 306 15.92 9.79 -26.95
N ASN A 307 17.05 10.35 -27.36
CA ASN A 307 17.92 11.11 -26.48
C ASN A 307 17.50 12.59 -26.51
N PHE A 308 17.07 13.13 -25.36
CA PHE A 308 16.59 14.51 -25.27
C PHE A 308 17.67 15.55 -25.55
N ILE A 309 18.93 15.24 -25.22
CA ILE A 309 20.07 16.14 -25.41
C ILE A 309 20.53 16.15 -26.87
N LEU A 310 20.70 14.96 -27.46
CA LEU A 310 21.14 14.80 -28.84
C LEU A 310 20.04 15.03 -29.87
N ARG A 311 18.78 15.08 -29.41
CA ARG A 311 17.57 15.16 -30.24
C ARG A 311 17.58 14.11 -31.37
N SER A 312 17.92 12.87 -31.02
CA SER A 312 18.04 11.77 -31.99
C SER A 312 17.32 10.51 -31.52
N TRP A 313 16.58 9.89 -32.43
CA TRP A 313 16.01 8.57 -32.26
C TRP A 313 17.02 7.47 -32.62
N SER A 314 16.99 6.41 -31.83
CA SER A 314 17.71 5.16 -32.08
C SER A 314 16.77 3.98 -31.84
N MET A 315 17.10 2.83 -32.43
CA MET A 315 16.46 1.56 -32.09
C MET A 315 17.36 0.85 -31.08
N LEU A 316 16.82 0.49 -29.93
CA LEU A 316 17.54 -0.27 -28.92
C LEU A 316 17.48 -1.75 -29.30
N LEU A 317 18.64 -2.34 -29.53
CA LEU A 317 18.74 -3.78 -29.71
C LEU A 317 18.63 -4.42 -28.32
N VAL A 318 17.66 -5.32 -28.19
CA VAL A 318 17.35 -6.01 -26.94
C VAL A 318 17.46 -7.51 -27.14
N GLU A 319 17.86 -8.21 -26.08
CA GLU A 319 17.97 -9.66 -26.03
C GLU A 319 16.98 -10.24 -25.00
N GLY A 320 16.91 -11.57 -24.94
CA GLY A 320 16.06 -12.28 -23.98
C GLY A 320 14.58 -12.39 -24.38
N PRO A 321 13.78 -13.05 -23.54
CA PRO A 321 12.35 -13.25 -23.78
C PRO A 321 11.55 -11.94 -23.63
N ALA A 322 11.50 -11.17 -24.72
CA ALA A 322 10.68 -9.96 -24.80
C ALA A 322 9.18 -10.28 -24.75
N PRO A 323 8.34 -9.34 -24.26
CA PRO A 323 6.91 -9.47 -24.38
C PRO A 323 6.47 -9.63 -25.84
N ILE A 324 5.48 -10.48 -26.08
CA ILE A 324 4.80 -10.61 -27.39
C ILE A 324 4.34 -9.22 -27.87
N PRO A 325 4.41 -8.91 -29.19
CA PRO A 325 3.89 -7.67 -29.76
C PRO A 325 2.49 -7.30 -29.24
N ARG A 326 2.37 -6.09 -28.68
CA ARG A 326 1.17 -5.66 -27.95
C ARG A 326 0.97 -4.16 -27.95
N ASP A 327 -0.26 -3.76 -27.66
CA ASP A 327 -0.63 -2.38 -27.35
C ASP A 327 -1.37 -2.27 -26.01
N SER A 328 -1.68 -1.04 -25.58
CA SER A 328 -2.55 -0.77 -24.43
C SER A 328 -2.11 -1.43 -23.11
N HIS A 329 -0.81 -1.67 -22.96
CA HIS A 329 -0.16 -2.11 -21.73
C HIS A 329 0.20 -0.89 -20.87
N VAL A 330 0.59 -1.15 -19.64
CA VAL A 330 1.31 -0.16 -18.81
C VAL A 330 2.81 -0.38 -18.97
N ALA A 331 3.53 0.72 -19.13
CA ALA A 331 4.98 0.76 -19.01
C ALA A 331 5.38 1.75 -17.93
N VAL A 332 6.34 1.37 -17.09
CA VAL A 332 6.97 2.28 -16.12
C VAL A 332 8.47 2.05 -16.05
N THR A 333 9.21 3.04 -15.60
CA THR A 333 10.64 2.91 -15.28
C THR A 333 10.84 2.97 -13.79
N HIS A 334 11.68 2.07 -13.26
CA HIS A 334 12.06 2.06 -11.86
C HIS A 334 13.50 1.54 -11.72
N GLY A 335 14.34 2.25 -10.96
CA GLY A 335 15.77 1.95 -10.87
C GLY A 335 16.47 1.94 -12.24
N THR A 336 17.10 0.82 -12.58
CA THR A 336 17.81 0.61 -13.85
C THR A 336 16.98 -0.13 -14.89
N SER A 337 15.67 -0.29 -14.66
CA SER A 337 14.82 -1.14 -15.50
C SER A 337 13.54 -0.44 -15.96
N MET A 338 12.99 -0.95 -17.06
CA MET A 338 11.66 -0.67 -17.55
C MET A 338 10.78 -1.90 -17.36
N TYR A 339 9.54 -1.70 -16.94
CA TYR A 339 8.60 -2.78 -16.64
C TYR A 339 7.35 -2.66 -17.50
N ILE A 340 6.87 -3.79 -18.03
CA ILE A 340 5.65 -3.88 -18.84
C ILE A 340 4.66 -4.83 -18.19
N PHE A 341 3.45 -4.35 -17.92
CA PHE A 341 2.37 -5.16 -17.38
C PHE A 341 1.14 -5.18 -18.31
N GLY A 342 0.65 -6.39 -18.58
CA GLY A 342 -0.58 -6.64 -19.33
C GLY A 342 -0.53 -6.13 -20.78
N GLY A 343 -1.67 -5.58 -21.23
CA GLY A 343 -1.88 -5.13 -22.61
C GLY A 343 -2.68 -6.12 -23.45
N SER A 344 -2.77 -5.83 -24.74
CA SER A 344 -3.51 -6.63 -25.71
C SER A 344 -2.59 -7.14 -26.82
N THR A 345 -2.68 -8.43 -27.14
CA THR A 345 -2.13 -9.02 -28.38
C THR A 345 -3.25 -9.47 -29.32
N GLY A 346 -4.44 -8.86 -29.19
CA GLY A 346 -5.73 -9.39 -29.67
C GLY A 346 -6.57 -10.05 -28.56
N SER A 347 -5.97 -10.32 -27.41
CA SER A 347 -6.63 -10.71 -26.17
C SER A 347 -5.92 -10.07 -24.98
N ALA A 348 -6.64 -9.87 -23.88
CA ALA A 348 -6.10 -9.26 -22.67
C ALA A 348 -5.01 -10.15 -22.06
N MET A 349 -3.92 -9.52 -21.61
CA MET A 349 -2.77 -10.18 -21.00
C MET A 349 -2.61 -9.79 -19.52
N ASN A 350 -1.97 -10.66 -18.74
CA ASN A 350 -1.58 -10.44 -17.33
C ASN A 350 -0.10 -10.73 -17.05
N ASP A 351 0.70 -10.96 -18.09
CA ASP A 351 2.14 -11.18 -17.96
C ASP A 351 2.86 -9.89 -17.56
N PHE A 352 3.98 -10.06 -16.88
CA PHE A 352 4.79 -8.97 -16.35
C PHE A 352 6.25 -9.19 -16.79
N HIS A 353 6.86 -8.17 -17.37
CA HIS A 353 8.20 -8.25 -17.93
C HIS A 353 9.07 -7.09 -17.48
N GLU A 354 10.37 -7.34 -17.38
CA GLU A 354 11.39 -6.35 -17.07
C GLU A 354 12.40 -6.30 -18.21
N LEU A 355 12.71 -5.09 -18.67
CA LEU A 355 13.86 -4.77 -19.50
C LEU A 355 14.90 -4.09 -18.63
N ASN A 356 16.01 -4.76 -18.37
CA ASN A 356 17.15 -4.12 -17.74
C ASN A 356 17.81 -3.16 -18.76
N LEU A 357 17.85 -1.88 -18.45
CA LEU A 357 18.30 -0.83 -19.39
C LEU A 357 19.84 -0.65 -19.41
N GLU A 358 20.57 -1.38 -18.57
CA GLU A 358 22.03 -1.40 -18.58
C GLU A 358 22.57 -2.56 -19.43
N SER A 359 21.94 -3.73 -19.32
CA SER A 359 22.28 -4.91 -20.13
C SER A 359 21.47 -5.04 -21.41
N ASN A 360 20.35 -4.32 -21.54
CA ASN A 360 19.37 -4.41 -22.64
C ASN A 360 18.75 -5.81 -22.78
N VAL A 361 18.53 -6.49 -21.67
CA VAL A 361 17.96 -7.84 -21.64
C VAL A 361 16.54 -7.80 -21.06
N TRP A 362 15.60 -8.37 -21.82
CA TRP A 362 14.26 -8.67 -21.33
C TRP A 362 14.24 -9.95 -20.52
N GLN A 363 13.41 -9.98 -19.47
CA GLN A 363 13.08 -11.18 -18.73
C GLN A 363 11.64 -11.15 -18.23
N PRO A 364 10.96 -12.30 -18.10
CA PRO A 364 9.68 -12.36 -17.41
C PRO A 364 9.92 -12.09 -15.93
N MET A 365 9.07 -11.28 -15.32
CA MET A 365 9.18 -10.95 -13.91
C MET A 365 8.66 -12.09 -13.05
N ALA A 366 9.52 -12.60 -12.16
CA ALA A 366 9.10 -13.43 -11.05
C ALA A 366 8.57 -12.54 -9.92
N PHE A 367 7.42 -12.92 -9.36
CA PHE A 367 6.77 -12.17 -8.30
C PHE A 367 5.98 -13.08 -7.36
N ASN A 368 5.74 -12.57 -6.16
CA ASN A 368 4.91 -13.18 -5.13
C ASN A 368 3.53 -12.52 -5.07
N GLY A 369 2.61 -13.11 -4.32
CA GLY A 369 1.26 -12.56 -4.10
C GLY A 369 0.34 -12.66 -5.33
N PRO A 370 -0.95 -12.32 -5.16
CA PRO A 370 -1.94 -12.44 -6.23
C PRO A 370 -1.81 -11.28 -7.23
N PRO A 371 -1.36 -11.54 -8.48
CA PRO A 371 -1.26 -10.49 -9.49
C PRO A 371 -2.64 -9.96 -9.89
N PRO A 372 -2.71 -8.77 -10.50
CA PRO A 372 -3.91 -8.33 -11.18
C PRO A 372 -4.29 -9.34 -12.29
N GLY A 373 -5.60 -9.55 -12.49
CA GLY A 373 -6.09 -10.31 -13.63
C GLY A 373 -5.73 -9.67 -14.98
N GLN A 374 -5.95 -10.42 -16.07
CA GLN A 374 -5.68 -9.96 -17.43
C GLN A 374 -6.37 -8.64 -17.74
N ARG A 375 -5.65 -7.70 -18.36
CA ARG A 375 -6.18 -6.36 -18.64
C ARG A 375 -5.38 -5.60 -19.69
N PHE A 376 -6.06 -4.70 -20.36
CA PHE A 376 -5.49 -3.67 -21.21
C PHE A 376 -6.24 -2.35 -20.99
N CYS A 377 -5.69 -1.25 -21.50
CA CYS A 377 -6.24 0.10 -21.32
C CYS A 377 -6.39 0.51 -19.84
N HIS A 378 -5.57 -0.06 -18.97
CA HIS A 378 -5.45 0.31 -17.57
C HIS A 378 -4.37 1.39 -17.44
N VAL A 379 -4.30 1.99 -16.25
CA VAL A 379 -3.24 2.95 -15.92
C VAL A 379 -2.31 2.36 -14.88
N GLY A 380 -1.07 2.81 -14.89
CA GLY A 380 -0.15 2.52 -13.82
C GLY A 380 0.92 3.60 -13.68
N CYS A 381 1.39 3.76 -12.46
CA CYS A 381 2.38 4.77 -12.08
C CYS A 381 3.26 4.24 -10.96
N VAL A 382 4.45 4.81 -10.82
CA VAL A 382 5.36 4.47 -9.74
C VAL A 382 5.24 5.51 -8.63
N TYR A 383 5.07 5.03 -7.40
CA TYR A 383 5.11 5.82 -6.19
C TYR A 383 5.77 4.99 -5.09
N ASP A 384 6.74 5.58 -4.38
CA ASP A 384 7.40 4.99 -3.20
C ASP A 384 7.81 3.51 -3.40
N ASP A 385 8.70 3.28 -4.37
CA ASP A 385 9.24 1.95 -4.70
C ASP A 385 8.16 0.90 -5.08
N SER A 386 6.99 1.36 -5.53
CA SER A 386 5.89 0.48 -5.93
C SER A 386 5.23 0.93 -7.23
N LEU A 387 4.90 -0.03 -8.09
CA LEU A 387 4.05 0.16 -9.27
C LEU A 387 2.58 -0.01 -8.86
N ALA A 388 1.81 1.07 -8.87
CA ALA A 388 0.37 1.04 -8.66
C ALA A 388 -0.36 0.87 -10.02
N VAL A 389 -1.35 -0.01 -10.08
CA VAL A 389 -2.16 -0.35 -11.27
C VAL A 389 -3.65 -0.23 -10.95
N PHE A 390 -4.39 0.53 -11.76
CA PHE A 390 -5.82 0.77 -11.55
C PHE A 390 -6.65 0.60 -12.83
N GLY A 391 -7.75 -0.15 -12.69
CA GLY A 391 -8.77 -0.30 -13.71
C GLY A 391 -8.33 -1.10 -14.94
N GLY A 392 -8.90 -0.75 -16.09
CA GLY A 392 -8.70 -1.43 -17.38
C GLY A 392 -9.90 -2.22 -17.85
N TYR A 393 -9.67 -3.04 -18.87
CA TYR A 393 -10.66 -3.97 -19.43
C TYR A 393 -10.03 -5.35 -19.58
N ASP A 394 -10.70 -6.39 -19.09
CA ASP A 394 -10.18 -7.78 -19.06
C ASP A 394 -10.56 -8.61 -20.31
N GLY A 395 -11.28 -8.01 -21.26
CA GLY A 395 -11.87 -8.69 -22.41
C GLY A 395 -13.36 -9.01 -22.25
N SER A 396 -13.92 -8.80 -21.07
CA SER A 396 -15.34 -8.99 -20.74
C SER A 396 -15.91 -7.76 -20.01
N ALA A 397 -15.28 -7.35 -18.91
CA ALA A 397 -15.73 -6.27 -18.03
C ALA A 397 -14.65 -5.20 -17.82
N ARG A 398 -15.09 -3.98 -17.53
CA ARG A 398 -14.20 -2.91 -17.05
C ARG A 398 -13.90 -3.17 -15.58
N LEU A 399 -12.71 -2.79 -15.16
CA LEU A 399 -12.18 -3.06 -13.84
C LEU A 399 -12.07 -1.75 -13.04
N ASN A 400 -12.11 -1.87 -11.71
CA ASN A 400 -11.77 -0.80 -10.76
C ASN A 400 -10.92 -1.34 -9.59
N ASP A 401 -10.37 -2.54 -9.72
CA ASP A 401 -9.46 -3.05 -8.70
C ASP A 401 -8.18 -2.22 -8.70
N PHE A 402 -7.61 -2.07 -7.50
CA PHE A 402 -6.42 -1.27 -7.28
C PHE A 402 -5.34 -2.14 -6.67
N LYS A 403 -4.27 -2.35 -7.43
CA LYS A 403 -3.17 -3.28 -7.12
C LYS A 403 -1.86 -2.53 -7.10
N GLU A 404 -0.93 -2.96 -6.25
CA GLU A 404 0.45 -2.47 -6.29
C GLU A 404 1.43 -3.65 -6.36
N PHE A 405 2.51 -3.46 -7.09
CA PHE A 405 3.68 -4.32 -7.08
C PHE A 405 4.81 -3.59 -6.37
N ARG A 406 5.35 -4.19 -5.30
CA ARG A 406 6.50 -3.62 -4.57
C ARG A 406 7.80 -4.05 -5.24
N PHE A 407 8.63 -3.10 -5.67
CA PHE A 407 9.90 -3.41 -6.33
C PHE A 407 10.95 -3.92 -5.34
N GLY A 408 11.00 -3.34 -4.14
CA GLY A 408 12.01 -3.64 -3.14
C GLY A 408 12.03 -5.08 -2.65
N GLU A 409 13.24 -5.52 -2.31
CA GLU A 409 13.44 -6.54 -1.29
C GLU A 409 13.38 -5.82 0.06
N GLU A 410 12.32 -6.01 0.84
CA GLU A 410 12.38 -5.60 2.25
C GLU A 410 13.51 -6.42 2.88
N VAL A 411 14.65 -5.76 3.11
CA VAL A 411 15.73 -6.32 3.93
C VAL A 411 15.20 -6.31 5.36
N GLU A 412 14.56 -7.40 5.76
CA GLU A 412 14.31 -7.68 7.18
C GLU A 412 15.69 -7.83 7.84
N LEU A 413 16.19 -6.73 8.42
CA LEU A 413 17.26 -6.82 9.38
C LEU A 413 16.67 -7.53 10.60
N ASP A 414 17.29 -8.65 10.98
CA ASP A 414 16.98 -9.35 12.23
C ASP A 414 17.42 -8.43 13.39
N ILE A 415 16.52 -7.54 13.81
CA ILE A 415 16.74 -6.65 14.95
C ILE A 415 16.54 -7.51 16.20
N PRO A 416 17.58 -7.76 17.01
CA PRO A 416 17.44 -8.56 18.22
C PRO A 416 16.41 -7.93 19.17
N PRO A 417 15.66 -8.75 19.93
CA PRO A 417 14.69 -8.24 20.89
C PRO A 417 15.38 -7.37 21.95
N PRO A 418 14.68 -6.37 22.53
CA PRO A 418 15.26 -5.47 23.51
C PRO A 418 15.73 -6.22 24.75
N CYS A 419 17.00 -6.03 25.13
CA CYS A 419 17.62 -6.64 26.31
C CYS A 419 17.49 -5.81 27.59
N LEU A 420 17.04 -4.55 27.50
CA LEU A 420 16.98 -3.60 28.63
C LEU A 420 16.32 -4.17 29.90
N VAL A 421 15.21 -4.90 29.77
CA VAL A 421 14.51 -5.50 30.91
C VAL A 421 15.36 -6.58 31.58
N THR A 422 16.08 -7.38 30.79
CA THR A 422 17.00 -8.41 31.28
C THR A 422 18.20 -7.77 31.97
N ASP A 423 18.82 -6.78 31.33
CA ASP A 423 19.98 -6.05 31.87
C ASP A 423 19.63 -5.40 33.22
N LEU A 424 18.46 -4.77 33.33
CA LEU A 424 17.98 -4.20 34.59
C LEU A 424 17.65 -5.28 35.62
N ARG A 425 17.10 -6.44 35.23
CA ARG A 425 16.83 -7.54 36.16
C ARG A 425 18.12 -8.07 36.79
N GLU A 426 19.21 -8.15 36.04
CA GLU A 426 20.53 -8.58 36.54
C GLU A 426 21.13 -7.59 37.57
N MET A 427 20.70 -6.33 37.55
CA MET A 427 21.14 -5.32 38.53
C MET A 427 20.39 -5.39 39.88
N VAL A 428 19.30 -6.16 39.98
CA VAL A 428 18.52 -6.29 41.23
C VAL A 428 19.39 -6.97 42.29
N ASN A 429 19.54 -6.32 43.45
CA ASN A 429 20.40 -6.81 44.54
C ASN A 429 21.89 -6.99 44.14
N SER A 430 22.35 -6.31 43.09
CA SER A 430 23.76 -6.25 42.71
C SER A 430 24.48 -5.14 43.48
N ASN A 431 25.70 -5.42 43.94
CA ASN A 431 26.56 -4.42 44.59
C ASN A 431 27.30 -3.52 43.58
N VAL A 432 27.23 -3.84 42.28
CA VAL A 432 27.89 -3.07 41.22
C VAL A 432 27.19 -1.73 41.10
N MET A 433 27.92 -0.64 41.35
CA MET A 433 27.41 0.74 41.29
C MET A 433 26.22 1.04 42.23
N SER A 434 25.93 0.16 43.19
CA SER A 434 24.90 0.41 44.20
C SER A 434 25.29 1.60 45.08
N ASP A 435 24.39 2.56 45.23
CA ASP A 435 24.58 3.78 46.01
C ASP A 435 23.65 3.86 47.24
N ILE A 436 22.86 2.81 47.47
CA ILE A 436 22.03 2.59 48.66
C ILE A 436 21.95 1.11 49.03
N THR A 437 21.95 0.81 50.33
CA THR A 437 21.75 -0.54 50.88
C THR A 437 20.51 -0.56 51.76
N PHE A 438 19.59 -1.49 51.51
CA PHE A 438 18.46 -1.76 52.40
C PHE A 438 18.80 -2.93 53.32
N VAL A 439 18.57 -2.79 54.62
CA VAL A 439 18.74 -3.89 55.58
C VAL A 439 17.37 -4.48 55.88
N VAL A 440 17.14 -5.70 55.39
CA VAL A 440 15.86 -6.40 55.55
C VAL A 440 16.14 -7.73 56.25
N GLU A 441 15.48 -7.95 57.38
CA GLU A 441 15.73 -9.14 58.25
C GLU A 441 17.21 -9.28 58.65
N GLY A 442 17.91 -8.15 58.85
CA GLY A 442 19.33 -8.10 59.21
C GLY A 442 20.30 -8.40 58.07
N LEU A 443 19.80 -8.62 56.84
CA LEU A 443 20.61 -8.92 55.67
C LEU A 443 20.60 -7.75 54.67
N PRO A 444 21.75 -7.40 54.05
CA PRO A 444 21.83 -6.31 53.09
C PRO A 444 21.14 -6.67 51.76
N ILE A 445 20.49 -5.68 51.15
CA ILE A 445 19.98 -5.67 49.77
C ILE A 445 20.55 -4.44 49.08
N TYR A 446 21.36 -4.64 48.05
CA TYR A 446 21.98 -3.55 47.30
C TYR A 446 21.02 -2.98 46.26
N ALA A 447 20.97 -1.66 46.13
CA ALA A 447 20.09 -1.00 45.18
C ALA A 447 20.67 0.32 44.65
N HIS A 448 19.98 0.88 43.66
CA HIS A 448 20.34 2.09 42.95
C HIS A 448 19.28 3.16 43.19
N LYS A 449 19.65 4.29 43.80
CA LYS A 449 18.76 5.38 44.17
C LYS A 449 17.90 5.83 43.00
N ILE A 450 18.49 5.92 41.80
CA ILE A 450 17.79 6.34 40.58
C ILE A 450 16.59 5.44 40.24
N LEU A 451 16.69 4.13 40.48
CA LEU A 451 15.59 3.18 40.27
C LEU A 451 14.60 3.21 41.43
N CYS A 452 15.07 3.45 42.65
CA CYS A 452 14.22 3.67 43.82
C CYS A 452 13.35 4.93 43.70
N LEU A 453 13.73 5.95 42.93
CA LEU A 453 12.92 7.17 42.72
C LEU A 453 11.57 6.90 42.01
N ARG A 454 11.37 5.71 41.44
CA ARG A 454 10.08 5.26 40.88
C ARG A 454 9.04 4.95 41.95
N CYS A 455 9.47 4.79 43.21
CA CYS A 455 8.64 4.61 44.38
C CYS A 455 8.43 5.99 45.05
N SER A 456 7.18 6.40 45.26
CA SER A 456 6.86 7.73 45.81
C SER A 456 7.41 7.90 47.24
N TYR A 457 7.35 6.85 48.05
CA TYR A 457 7.93 6.83 49.39
C TYR A 457 9.46 7.04 49.36
N PHE A 458 10.20 6.25 48.56
CA PHE A 458 11.65 6.40 48.48
C PHE A 458 12.07 7.70 47.81
N LYS A 459 11.30 8.19 46.84
CA LYS A 459 11.53 9.52 46.26
C LYS A 459 11.46 10.59 47.35
N ALA A 460 10.40 10.62 48.15
CA ALA A 460 10.26 11.58 49.24
C ALA A 460 11.41 11.47 50.27
N MET A 461 11.77 10.24 50.66
CA MET A 461 12.87 9.99 51.58
C MET A 461 14.22 10.50 51.04
N LEU A 462 14.56 10.14 49.79
CA LEU A 462 15.86 10.40 49.19
C LEU A 462 16.05 11.84 48.67
N THR A 463 14.97 12.56 48.39
CA THR A 463 15.04 13.96 47.95
C THR A 463 14.77 14.97 49.06
N SER A 464 14.55 14.52 50.31
CA SER A 464 14.37 15.42 51.46
C SER A 464 15.69 16.06 51.91
N GLU A 465 15.63 17.15 52.67
CA GLU A 465 16.83 17.78 53.27
C GLU A 465 17.21 17.16 54.63
N MET A 466 16.56 16.07 55.04
CA MET A 466 16.76 15.42 56.34
C MET A 466 17.97 14.48 56.33
N LEU A 467 18.40 14.00 57.50
CA LEU A 467 19.58 13.12 57.64
C LEU A 467 19.43 11.82 56.83
N GLU A 468 18.20 11.33 56.70
CA GLU A 468 17.81 10.11 55.98
C GLU A 468 18.12 10.19 54.47
N SER A 469 18.10 11.38 53.86
CA SER A 469 18.46 11.52 52.43
C SER A 469 19.95 11.32 52.17
N ARG A 470 20.78 11.52 53.20
CA ARG A 470 22.23 11.30 53.18
C ARG A 470 22.63 9.89 53.62
N ALA A 471 21.68 9.09 54.10
CA ALA A 471 21.94 7.72 54.53
C ALA A 471 22.36 6.85 53.33
N ARG A 472 23.36 6.00 53.58
CA ARG A 472 23.76 4.92 52.65
C ARG A 472 23.11 3.59 52.98
N GLU A 473 22.52 3.49 54.16
CA GLU A 473 21.91 2.29 54.70
C GLU A 473 20.52 2.64 55.28
N VAL A 474 19.49 1.88 54.89
CA VAL A 474 18.10 2.09 55.29
C VAL A 474 17.53 0.77 55.82
N VAL A 475 17.07 0.76 57.07
CA VAL A 475 16.51 -0.45 57.70
C VAL A 475 15.03 -0.58 57.35
N ILE A 476 14.65 -1.73 56.81
CA ILE A 476 13.25 -2.10 56.51
C ILE A 476 12.87 -3.23 57.47
N SER A 477 12.00 -2.93 58.42
CA SER A 477 11.61 -3.86 59.50
C SER A 477 10.25 -4.53 59.28
N ASP A 478 9.50 -4.08 58.27
CA ASP A 478 8.07 -4.28 58.12
C ASP A 478 7.68 -5.10 56.89
N VAL A 479 8.67 -5.58 56.14
CA VAL A 479 8.52 -6.37 54.90
C VAL A 479 9.51 -7.52 54.91
N ARG A 480 9.06 -8.73 54.56
CA ARG A 480 9.95 -9.90 54.41
C ARG A 480 10.94 -9.69 53.27
N ARG A 481 12.14 -10.24 53.40
CA ARG A 481 13.22 -10.06 52.40
C ARG A 481 12.79 -10.48 50.99
N SER A 482 12.08 -11.60 50.84
CA SER A 482 11.61 -12.10 49.54
C SER A 482 10.61 -11.14 48.86
N ILE A 483 9.69 -10.56 49.63
CA ILE A 483 8.70 -9.59 49.14
C ILE A 483 9.39 -8.28 48.74
N PHE A 484 10.37 -7.84 49.52
CA PHE A 484 11.14 -6.64 49.20
C PHE A 484 11.97 -6.81 47.92
N LEU A 485 12.54 -8.00 47.69
CA LEU A 485 13.24 -8.31 46.43
C LEU A 485 12.30 -8.29 45.23
N ALA A 486 11.10 -8.87 45.34
CA ALA A 486 10.08 -8.81 44.29
C ALA A 486 9.61 -7.37 44.01
N PHE A 487 9.44 -6.58 45.07
CA PHE A 487 9.14 -5.16 44.96
C PHE A 487 10.26 -4.39 44.25
N LEU A 488 11.52 -4.67 44.60
CA LEU A 488 12.68 -4.03 43.98
C LEU A 488 12.82 -4.44 42.51
N GLU A 489 12.61 -5.72 42.16
CA GLU A 489 12.59 -6.19 40.77
C GLU A 489 11.56 -5.43 39.94
N TYR A 490 10.37 -5.19 40.50
CA TYR A 490 9.35 -4.38 39.84
C TYR A 490 9.82 -2.93 39.61
N LEU A 491 10.50 -2.31 40.59
CA LEU A 491 11.06 -0.96 40.41
C LEU A 491 12.13 -0.93 39.30
N TYR A 492 12.82 -2.03 39.02
CA TYR A 492 13.85 -2.07 37.99
C TYR A 492 13.24 -2.35 36.63
N THR A 493 12.35 -3.34 36.55
CA THR A 493 11.95 -3.95 35.28
C THR A 493 10.53 -3.59 34.86
N ASP A 494 9.73 -3.00 35.77
CA ASP A 494 8.28 -2.79 35.59
C ASP A 494 7.49 -4.10 35.38
N GLN A 495 8.12 -5.23 35.70
CA GLN A 495 7.61 -6.59 35.61
C GLN A 495 7.92 -7.33 36.92
N VAL A 496 7.01 -8.19 37.37
CA VAL A 496 7.27 -9.09 38.49
C VAL A 496 6.32 -10.28 38.41
N THR A 497 6.82 -11.47 38.69
CA THR A 497 5.99 -12.66 38.82
C THR A 497 5.33 -12.65 40.20
N VAL A 498 4.02 -12.45 40.24
CA VAL A 498 3.24 -12.47 41.48
C VAL A 498 2.62 -13.85 41.68
N ASP A 499 3.13 -14.58 42.66
CA ASP A 499 2.58 -15.86 43.09
C ASP A 499 1.37 -15.64 44.00
N VAL A 500 0.46 -16.62 44.05
CA VAL A 500 -0.77 -16.51 44.86
C VAL A 500 -0.44 -16.36 46.34
N GLU A 501 0.60 -17.03 46.82
CA GLU A 501 1.04 -17.00 48.22
C GLU A 501 1.64 -15.64 48.63
N THR A 502 2.29 -14.93 47.69
CA THR A 502 2.96 -13.65 47.96
C THR A 502 2.13 -12.44 47.54
N ALA A 503 1.05 -12.65 46.77
CA ALA A 503 0.23 -11.59 46.20
C ALA A 503 -0.33 -10.63 47.24
N MET A 504 -0.81 -11.13 48.38
CA MET A 504 -1.41 -10.30 49.43
C MET A 504 -0.35 -9.44 50.13
N GLU A 505 0.80 -10.00 50.47
CA GLU A 505 1.88 -9.24 51.11
C GLU A 505 2.50 -8.21 50.15
N LEU A 506 2.68 -8.57 48.87
CA LEU A 506 3.18 -7.64 47.86
C LEU A 506 2.17 -6.53 47.56
N PHE A 507 0.86 -6.83 47.60
CA PHE A 507 -0.21 -5.83 47.52
C PHE A 507 -0.12 -4.80 48.66
N VAL A 508 -0.01 -5.27 49.90
CA VAL A 508 0.15 -4.39 51.09
C VAL A 508 1.43 -3.56 50.99
N THR A 509 2.52 -4.18 50.53
CA THR A 509 3.82 -3.52 50.33
C THR A 509 3.75 -2.44 49.25
N ALA A 510 3.07 -2.72 48.13
CA ALA A 510 2.90 -1.77 47.03
C ALA A 510 2.06 -0.55 47.44
N ASP A 511 1.01 -0.75 48.24
CA ASP A 511 0.22 0.34 48.81
C ASP A 511 1.03 1.19 49.79
N ARG A 512 1.74 0.54 50.73
CA ARG A 512 2.58 1.20 51.74
C ARG A 512 3.66 2.10 51.11
N TYR A 513 4.31 1.63 50.05
CA TYR A 513 5.35 2.38 49.36
C TYR A 513 4.82 3.24 48.20
N GLY A 514 3.50 3.26 47.97
CA GLY A 514 2.83 4.11 47.00
C GLY A 514 3.22 3.81 45.54
N VAL A 515 3.10 2.54 45.14
CA VAL A 515 3.32 2.04 43.77
C VAL A 515 2.00 1.48 43.21
N ASP A 516 1.15 2.37 42.72
CA ASP A 516 -0.24 2.07 42.32
C ASP A 516 -0.36 0.98 41.25
N ARG A 517 0.55 0.97 40.28
CA ARG A 517 0.48 -0.03 39.20
C ARG A 517 0.80 -1.44 39.71
N LEU A 518 1.78 -1.58 40.60
CA LEU A 518 2.06 -2.87 41.24
C LEU A 518 0.89 -3.31 42.12
N LYS A 519 0.29 -2.37 42.87
CA LYS A 519 -0.94 -2.62 43.64
C LYS A 519 -2.05 -3.20 42.75
N LYS A 520 -2.28 -2.62 41.57
CA LYS A 520 -3.27 -3.12 40.59
C LYS A 520 -2.92 -4.49 39.99
N ILE A 521 -1.64 -4.77 39.75
CA ILE A 521 -1.19 -6.10 39.30
C ILE A 521 -1.51 -7.15 40.37
N CYS A 522 -1.22 -6.85 41.65
CA CYS A 522 -1.55 -7.75 42.76
C CYS A 522 -3.07 -7.92 42.93
N GLU A 523 -3.87 -6.85 42.81
CA GLU A 523 -5.35 -6.94 42.84
C GLU A 523 -5.88 -7.92 41.77
N SER A 524 -5.36 -7.82 40.54
CA SER A 524 -5.74 -8.73 39.44
C SER A 524 -5.37 -10.19 39.75
N LYS A 525 -4.19 -10.43 40.34
CA LYS A 525 -3.79 -11.77 40.73
C LYS A 525 -4.67 -12.33 41.85
N MET A 526 -4.96 -11.54 42.88
CA MET A 526 -5.83 -11.92 43.99
C MET A 526 -7.25 -12.26 43.52
N LEU A 527 -7.80 -11.49 42.56
CA LEU A 527 -9.08 -11.80 41.93
C LEU A 527 -9.07 -13.14 41.20
N SER A 528 -7.99 -13.44 40.47
CA SER A 528 -7.87 -14.71 39.73
C SER A 528 -7.75 -15.93 40.65
N SER A 529 -7.31 -15.74 41.89
CA SER A 529 -7.16 -16.79 42.90
C SER A 529 -8.27 -16.83 43.95
N LEU A 530 -9.35 -16.07 43.75
CA LEU A 530 -10.44 -15.95 44.73
C LEU A 530 -11.16 -17.29 44.90
N CYS A 531 -11.22 -17.79 46.14
CA CYS A 531 -11.89 -19.03 46.52
C CYS A 531 -12.59 -18.89 47.88
N ILE A 532 -13.35 -19.92 48.27
CA ILE A 532 -14.13 -19.90 49.52
C ILE A 532 -13.24 -19.63 50.74
N GLU A 533 -12.05 -20.25 50.80
CA GLU A 533 -11.16 -20.18 51.96
C GLU A 533 -10.45 -18.82 52.12
N ASN A 534 -10.17 -18.11 51.02
CA ASN A 534 -9.40 -16.86 51.06
C ASN A 534 -10.24 -15.59 50.87
N ALA A 535 -11.53 -15.71 50.51
CA ALA A 535 -12.38 -14.58 50.17
C ALA A 535 -12.51 -13.54 51.30
N ALA A 536 -12.65 -13.98 52.55
CA ALA A 536 -12.78 -13.07 53.69
C ALA A 536 -11.47 -12.32 53.98
N SER A 537 -10.32 -12.99 53.92
CA SER A 537 -9.00 -12.35 54.10
C SER A 537 -8.71 -11.34 53.00
N ILE A 538 -9.04 -11.67 51.74
CA ILE A 538 -8.87 -10.76 50.60
C ILE A 538 -9.81 -9.55 50.74
N LEU A 539 -11.07 -9.75 51.16
CA LEU A 539 -12.01 -8.66 51.40
C LEU A 539 -11.48 -7.71 52.49
N HIS A 540 -11.00 -8.25 53.60
CA HIS A 540 -10.44 -7.45 54.69
C HIS A 540 -9.26 -6.60 54.22
N ALA A 541 -8.31 -7.20 53.49
CA ALA A 541 -7.16 -6.49 52.93
C ALA A 541 -7.59 -5.42 51.90
N ALA A 542 -8.59 -5.72 51.06
CA ALA A 542 -9.09 -4.78 50.06
C ALA A 542 -9.77 -3.56 50.69
N ASP A 543 -10.50 -3.75 51.78
CA ASP A 543 -11.13 -2.67 52.54
C ASP A 543 -10.08 -1.79 53.24
N LEU A 544 -9.14 -2.43 53.95
CA LEU A 544 -8.06 -1.74 54.67
C LEU A 544 -7.18 -0.87 53.75
N HIS A 545 -6.87 -1.37 52.55
CA HIS A 545 -6.02 -0.69 51.58
C HIS A 545 -6.81 0.05 50.49
N SER A 546 -8.09 0.33 50.72
CA SER A 546 -8.94 1.13 49.82
C SER A 546 -8.96 0.64 48.36
N ALA A 547 -8.89 -0.68 48.13
CA ALA A 547 -8.98 -1.31 46.81
C ALA A 547 -10.45 -1.59 46.44
N THR A 548 -11.15 -0.55 46.01
CA THR A 548 -12.61 -0.56 45.76
C THR A 548 -13.08 -1.67 44.80
N ILE A 549 -12.42 -1.83 43.66
CA ILE A 549 -12.79 -2.84 42.65
C ILE A 549 -12.63 -4.26 43.22
N LEU A 550 -11.49 -4.54 43.88
CA LEU A 550 -11.23 -5.83 44.50
C LEU A 550 -12.27 -6.13 45.60
N ARG A 551 -12.57 -5.13 46.44
CA ARG A 551 -13.56 -5.19 47.52
C ARG A 551 -14.95 -5.55 46.99
N ASP A 552 -15.46 -4.81 46.01
CA ASP A 552 -16.81 -5.04 45.46
C ASP A 552 -16.95 -6.42 44.81
N ARG A 553 -15.90 -6.91 44.14
CA ARG A 553 -15.86 -8.26 43.58
C ARG A 553 -15.82 -9.33 44.66
N CYS A 554 -15.09 -9.12 45.75
CA CYS A 554 -15.07 -10.04 46.89
C CYS A 554 -16.43 -10.11 47.58
N ILE A 555 -17.09 -8.97 47.80
CA ILE A 555 -18.45 -8.92 48.36
C ILE A 555 -19.41 -9.73 47.48
N ALA A 556 -19.41 -9.51 46.15
CA ALA A 556 -20.26 -10.24 45.23
C ALA A 556 -20.00 -11.76 45.27
N PHE A 557 -18.73 -12.18 45.31
CA PHE A 557 -18.36 -13.59 45.42
C PHE A 557 -18.82 -14.21 46.74
N MET A 558 -18.64 -13.50 47.85
CA MET A 558 -19.05 -13.95 49.18
C MET A 558 -20.56 -14.07 49.31
N LEU A 559 -21.34 -13.13 48.76
CA LEU A 559 -22.81 -13.21 48.77
C LEU A 559 -23.32 -14.43 47.98
N ASN A 560 -22.69 -14.74 46.85
CA ASN A 560 -23.03 -15.93 46.05
C ASN A 560 -22.67 -17.26 46.74
N ASN A 561 -21.71 -17.25 47.68
CA ASN A 561 -21.21 -18.43 48.38
C ASN A 561 -21.36 -18.32 49.91
N PHE A 562 -22.36 -17.56 50.36
CA PHE A 562 -22.44 -17.05 51.74
C PHE A 562 -22.38 -18.14 52.81
N ASP A 563 -23.15 -19.22 52.62
CA ASP A 563 -23.25 -20.29 53.62
C ASP A 563 -21.96 -21.13 53.74
N ALA A 564 -21.11 -21.13 52.71
CA ALA A 564 -19.82 -21.81 52.73
C ALA A 564 -18.72 -20.89 53.31
N VAL A 565 -18.67 -19.63 52.90
CA VAL A 565 -17.65 -18.67 53.35
C VAL A 565 -17.79 -18.37 54.85
N THR A 566 -19.01 -18.24 55.37
CA THR A 566 -19.26 -17.97 56.80
C THR A 566 -18.77 -19.06 57.75
N LYS A 567 -18.50 -20.27 57.25
CA LYS A 567 -17.95 -21.39 58.02
C LYS A 567 -16.42 -21.43 58.01
N THR A 568 -15.76 -20.56 57.24
CA THR A 568 -14.31 -20.53 57.14
C THR A 568 -13.69 -19.79 58.33
N ASN A 569 -12.49 -20.21 58.74
CA ASN A 569 -11.74 -19.53 59.79
C ASN A 569 -11.43 -18.07 59.40
N ALA A 570 -11.16 -17.83 58.11
CA ALA A 570 -10.89 -16.49 57.57
C ALA A 570 -12.06 -15.52 57.79
N PHE A 571 -13.31 -16.00 57.71
CA PHE A 571 -14.49 -15.17 57.98
C PHE A 571 -14.64 -14.84 59.46
N GLU A 572 -14.37 -15.81 60.34
CA GLU A 572 -14.40 -15.60 61.78
C GLU A 572 -13.33 -14.59 62.22
N GLU A 573 -12.11 -14.72 61.70
CA GLU A 573 -11.01 -13.77 61.96
C GLU A 573 -11.34 -12.37 61.46
N MET A 574 -11.83 -12.25 60.22
CA MET A 574 -12.29 -10.96 59.67
C MET A 574 -13.37 -10.33 60.57
N GLY A 575 -14.34 -11.13 61.02
CA GLY A 575 -15.43 -10.66 61.88
C GLY A 575 -14.98 -10.18 63.26
N ARG A 576 -13.89 -10.73 63.80
CA ARG A 576 -13.29 -10.25 65.06
C ARG A 576 -12.57 -8.91 64.87
N ILE A 577 -11.95 -8.69 63.72
CA ILE A 577 -11.15 -7.49 63.44
C ILE A 577 -12.03 -6.32 62.99
N ASN A 578 -13.01 -6.59 62.12
CA ASN A 578 -13.85 -5.57 61.51
C ASN A 578 -15.31 -6.06 61.43
N VAL A 579 -16.08 -5.76 62.49
CA VAL A 579 -17.49 -6.15 62.63
C VAL A 579 -18.38 -5.41 61.61
N ASP A 580 -17.99 -4.22 61.18
CA ASP A 580 -18.77 -3.40 60.23
C ASP A 580 -18.85 -4.07 58.86
N LEU A 581 -17.78 -4.72 58.39
CA LEU A 581 -17.77 -5.53 57.18
C LEU A 581 -18.78 -6.68 57.26
N VAL A 582 -18.92 -7.32 58.43
CA VAL A 582 -19.91 -8.40 58.63
C VAL A 582 -21.33 -7.85 58.57
N PHE A 583 -21.60 -6.73 59.24
CA PHE A 583 -22.91 -6.07 59.17
C PHE A 583 -23.26 -5.62 57.75
N GLU A 584 -22.28 -5.12 56.99
CA GLU A 584 -22.47 -4.74 55.59
C GLU A 584 -22.83 -5.96 54.72
N LEU A 585 -22.12 -7.09 54.88
CA LEU A 585 -22.44 -8.32 54.17
C LEU A 585 -23.85 -8.84 54.53
N LEU A 586 -24.25 -8.75 55.79
CA LEU A 586 -25.60 -9.14 56.24
C LEU A 586 -26.71 -8.21 55.72
N LYS A 587 -26.44 -6.91 55.55
CA LYS A 587 -27.39 -5.95 54.98
C LYS A 587 -27.56 -6.10 53.47
N ARG A 588 -26.51 -6.56 52.78
CA ARG A 588 -26.50 -6.75 51.32
C ARG A 588 -26.97 -8.15 50.89
N ARG A 589 -27.04 -9.10 51.82
CA ARG A 589 -27.72 -10.38 51.65
C ARG A 589 -29.23 -10.16 51.59
#